data_AF-A0A5N7B448-F1
#
_entry.id   AF-A0A5N7B448-F1
#
_cell.length_a   1.000
_cell.length_b   1.000
_cell.length_c   1.000
_cell.angle_alpha   90.00
_cell.angle_beta   90.00
_cell.angle_gamma   90.00
#
_symmetry.space_group_name_H-M   'P 1'
#
loop_
_entity.id
_entity.type
_entity.pdbx_description
1 polymer ?
#
loop_
_entity_poly.entity_id
_entity_poly.type
_entity_poly.pdbx_seq_one_letter_code
_entity_poly.pdbx_strand_id
1 'polypeptide(L)'
;MPIATGVLSGTFNNFEGHWNVDDFGVSLRGNFSPSVGRWESAAVTLEYNNVQDFVGTFVVDTAGPPSYIGPIDASITLVNQGGKRIKITGPLQVPLPQRTAITGQGAWAIMTS
;
A
#
# COMPACT_ATOMS: atom_id res chain seq x y z
N MET A 1 15.43 7.17 1.99
CA MET A 1 14.57 6.29 1.17
C MET A 1 13.94 7.15 0.10
N PRO A 2 14.02 6.78 -1.19
CA PRO A 2 13.22 7.40 -2.24
C PRO A 2 11.72 7.40 -1.91
N ILE A 3 11.01 8.37 -2.48
CA ILE A 3 9.56 8.49 -2.35
C ILE A 3 8.90 8.68 -3.72
N ALA A 4 7.69 8.16 -3.86
CA ALA A 4 6.83 8.41 -5.01
C ALA A 4 5.40 8.73 -4.55
N THR A 5 4.70 9.59 -5.29
CA THR A 5 3.29 9.87 -5.04
C THR A 5 2.41 9.04 -5.95
N GLY A 6 1.22 8.69 -5.46
CA GLY A 6 0.29 7.88 -6.20
C GLY A 6 -1.11 7.90 -5.61
N VAL A 7 -1.91 6.97 -6.11
CA VAL A 7 -3.29 6.75 -5.67
C VAL A 7 -3.43 5.36 -5.10
N LEU A 8 -4.33 5.19 -4.13
CA LEU A 8 -4.61 3.93 -3.48
C LEU A 8 -6.09 3.88 -3.12
N SER A 9 -6.76 2.78 -3.43
CA SER A 9 -8.17 2.59 -3.08
C SER A 9 -8.42 1.17 -2.61
N GLY A 10 -9.50 0.98 -1.85
CA GLY A 10 -9.91 -0.33 -1.39
C GLY A 10 -11.42 -0.46 -1.32
N THR A 11 -11.88 -1.70 -1.48
CA THR A 11 -13.29 -2.07 -1.35
C THR A 11 -13.36 -3.48 -0.75
N PHE A 12 -13.91 -3.55 0.47
CA PHE A 12 -13.97 -4.78 1.28
C PHE A 12 -12.58 -5.36 1.54
N ASN A 13 -12.33 -6.57 1.05
CA ASN A 13 -11.05 -7.23 1.22
C ASN A 13 -10.05 -6.86 0.15
N ASN A 14 -10.41 -6.14 -0.91
CA ASN A 14 -9.50 -5.87 -2.03
C ASN A 14 -8.98 -4.45 -1.98
N PHE A 15 -7.75 -4.25 -2.45
CA PHE A 15 -7.18 -2.93 -2.67
C PHE A 15 -6.31 -2.90 -3.92
N GLU A 16 -6.21 -1.73 -4.53
CA GLU A 16 -5.27 -1.46 -5.61
C GLU A 16 -4.68 -0.06 -5.50
N GLY A 17 -3.44 0.09 -5.94
CA GLY A 17 -2.74 1.37 -5.99
C GLY A 17 -1.86 1.50 -7.21
N HIS A 18 -1.59 2.75 -7.59
CA HIS A 18 -0.81 3.12 -8.76
C HIS A 18 0.12 4.27 -8.44
N TRP A 19 1.38 4.16 -8.85
CA TRP A 19 2.42 5.17 -8.67
C TRP A 19 3.24 5.31 -9.95
N ASN A 20 3.80 6.50 -10.15
CA ASN A 20 4.90 6.69 -11.09
C ASN A 20 6.18 6.71 -10.27
N VAL A 21 7.08 5.75 -10.53
CA VAL A 21 8.32 5.57 -9.80
C VAL A 21 9.46 5.63 -10.81
N ASP A 22 10.23 6.72 -10.74
CA ASP A 22 11.20 7.07 -11.78
C ASP A 22 10.51 7.10 -13.17
N ASP A 23 11.00 6.32 -14.14
CA ASP A 23 10.41 6.18 -15.49
C ASP A 23 9.42 5.01 -15.61
N PHE A 24 9.05 4.38 -14.49
CA PHE A 24 8.18 3.19 -14.47
C PHE A 24 6.80 3.51 -13.90
N GLY A 25 5.76 3.03 -14.59
CA GLY A 25 4.43 2.90 -14.00
C GLY A 25 4.41 1.65 -13.12
N VAL A 26 4.04 1.77 -11.85
CA VAL A 26 3.94 0.62 -10.95
C VAL A 26 2.53 0.52 -10.38
N SER A 27 2.05 -0.70 -10.25
CA SER A 27 0.77 -1.00 -9.61
C SER A 27 0.93 -2.03 -8.51
N LEU A 28 0.13 -1.90 -7.46
CA LEU A 28 0.02 -2.87 -6.39
C LEU A 28 -1.42 -3.35 -6.34
N ARG A 29 -1.63 -4.67 -6.32
CA ARG A 29 -2.95 -5.26 -6.10
C ARG A 29 -2.87 -6.28 -5.00
N GLY A 30 -3.87 -6.30 -4.14
CA GLY A 30 -3.83 -7.19 -3.00
C GLY A 30 -5.14 -7.30 -2.25
N ASN A 31 -5.05 -7.94 -1.09
CA ASN A 31 -6.16 -8.09 -0.18
C ASN A 31 -5.77 -7.79 1.28
N PHE A 32 -6.77 -7.41 2.07
CA PHE A 32 -6.70 -7.26 3.52
C PHE A 32 -7.59 -8.24 4.26
N SER A 33 -7.18 -8.55 5.48
CA SER A 33 -7.97 -9.21 6.52
C SER A 33 -7.75 -8.47 7.85
N PRO A 34 -8.82 -8.01 8.54
CA PRO A 34 -10.23 -8.05 8.16
C PRO A 34 -10.56 -7.16 6.95
N SER A 35 -11.80 -7.27 6.43
CA SER A 35 -12.29 -6.37 5.37
C SER A 35 -12.39 -4.93 5.89
N VAL A 36 -12.04 -3.96 5.04
CA VAL A 36 -12.25 -2.52 5.31
C VAL A 36 -13.39 -2.03 4.42
N GLY A 37 -14.17 -1.04 4.88
CA GLY A 37 -15.18 -0.38 4.04
C GLY A 37 -14.58 0.20 2.74
N ARG A 38 -15.40 0.78 1.84
CA ARG A 38 -14.84 1.50 0.68
C ARG A 38 -14.06 2.73 1.15
N TRP A 39 -12.85 2.92 0.62
CA TRP A 39 -12.02 4.11 0.85
C TRP A 39 -11.16 4.42 -0.37
N GLU A 40 -10.71 5.66 -0.44
CA GLU A 40 -9.85 6.16 -1.51
C GLU A 40 -8.87 7.18 -0.92
N SER A 41 -7.64 7.16 -1.44
CA SER A 41 -6.61 8.16 -1.21
C SER A 41 -6.03 8.56 -2.55
N ALA A 42 -6.22 9.82 -2.94
CA ALA A 42 -5.67 10.37 -4.18
C ALA A 42 -4.25 10.93 -4.01
N ALA A 43 -3.67 10.83 -2.81
CA ALA A 43 -2.35 11.37 -2.51
C ALA A 43 -1.64 10.48 -1.47
N VAL A 44 -1.22 9.28 -1.88
CA VAL A 44 -0.36 8.43 -1.04
C VAL A 44 1.11 8.61 -1.38
N THR A 45 1.94 8.62 -0.34
CA THR A 45 3.40 8.53 -0.41
C THR A 45 3.82 7.07 -0.29
N LEU A 46 4.55 6.58 -1.30
CA LEU A 46 5.24 5.30 -1.32
C LEU A 46 6.71 5.53 -0.93
N GLU A 47 7.14 5.01 0.21
CA GLU A 47 8.54 4.96 0.64
C GLU A 47 9.12 3.58 0.30
N TYR A 48 10.22 3.56 -0.44
CA TYR A 48 10.86 2.34 -0.94
C TYR A 48 12.38 2.48 -0.92
N ASN A 49 13.11 1.38 -1.20
CA ASN A 49 14.58 1.40 -1.30
C ASN A 49 15.04 1.40 -2.77
N ASN A 50 14.51 0.48 -3.57
CA ASN A 50 14.82 0.33 -4.98
C ASN A 50 13.59 -0.21 -5.74
N VAL A 51 13.32 0.27 -6.95
CA VAL A 51 12.27 -0.23 -7.85
C VAL A 51 12.38 -1.73 -8.11
N GLN A 52 13.60 -2.28 -8.21
CA GLN A 52 13.78 -3.72 -8.38
C GLN A 52 13.32 -4.54 -7.17
N ASP A 53 13.16 -3.92 -5.99
CA ASP A 53 12.64 -4.61 -4.81
C ASP A 53 11.14 -4.93 -4.95
N PHE A 54 10.40 -4.28 -5.86
CA PHE A 54 8.96 -4.51 -6.05
C PHE A 54 8.64 -5.90 -6.58
N VAL A 55 9.61 -6.64 -7.14
CA VAL A 55 9.36 -7.95 -7.74
C VAL A 55 8.85 -8.95 -6.68
N GLY A 56 7.67 -9.53 -6.95
CA GLY A 56 7.09 -10.62 -6.18
C GLY A 56 5.91 -10.22 -5.30
N THR A 57 5.58 -11.11 -4.36
CA THR A 57 4.50 -10.92 -3.39
C THR A 57 5.05 -10.35 -2.08
N PHE A 58 4.29 -9.43 -1.52
CA PHE A 58 4.53 -8.81 -0.22
C PHE A 58 3.39 -9.16 0.72
N VAL A 59 3.71 -9.30 2.00
CA VAL A 59 2.73 -9.44 3.09
C VAL A 59 2.75 -8.19 3.95
N VAL A 60 1.63 -7.86 4.58
CA VAL A 60 1.59 -6.79 5.58
C VAL A 60 2.52 -7.17 6.74
N ASP A 61 3.43 -6.27 7.10
CA ASP A 61 4.39 -6.49 8.20
C ASP A 61 3.65 -6.52 9.54
N THR A 62 3.75 -7.64 10.24
CA THR A 62 3.15 -7.86 11.57
C THR A 62 4.17 -7.80 12.70
N ALA A 63 5.45 -7.60 12.40
CA ALA A 63 6.52 -7.49 13.41
C ALA A 63 6.72 -6.04 13.88
N GLY A 64 6.34 -5.05 13.06
CA GLY A 64 6.40 -3.63 13.38
C GLY A 64 5.09 -3.06 13.96
N PRO A 65 4.94 -1.72 14.01
CA PRO A 65 3.67 -1.09 14.31
C PRO A 65 2.57 -1.58 13.37
N PRO A 66 1.33 -1.81 13.87
CA PRO A 66 0.25 -2.32 13.04
C PRO A 66 -0.04 -1.42 11.84
N SER A 67 -0.12 -2.02 10.66
CA SER A 67 -0.68 -1.35 9.49
C SER A 67 -2.18 -1.12 9.67
N TYR A 68 -2.70 -0.03 9.11
CA TYR A 68 -4.12 0.32 9.27
C TYR A 68 -4.66 1.13 8.09
N ILE A 69 -5.98 1.06 7.94
CA ILE A 69 -6.78 2.09 7.27
C ILE A 69 -7.59 2.81 8.35
N GLY A 70 -7.35 4.11 8.49
CA GLY A 70 -7.82 4.98 9.56
C GLY A 70 -9.04 5.79 9.17
N PRO A 71 -9.56 6.61 10.10
CA PRO A 71 -10.61 7.57 9.79
C PRO A 71 -10.18 8.62 8.78
N ILE A 72 -8.92 9.03 8.77
CA ILE A 72 -8.45 10.14 7.92
C ILE A 72 -7.20 9.79 7.11
N ASP A 73 -6.58 8.64 7.37
CA ASP A 73 -5.28 8.28 6.83
C ASP A 73 -5.12 6.77 6.65
N ALA A 74 -4.24 6.36 5.77
CA ALA A 74 -3.76 4.99 5.64
C ALA A 74 -2.28 4.94 6.02
N SER A 75 -1.86 3.85 6.65
CA SER A 75 -0.46 3.54 6.92
C SER A 75 -0.25 2.04 6.77
N ILE A 76 0.43 1.65 5.71
CA ILE A 76 0.59 0.26 5.31
C ILE A 76 2.07 -0.03 5.17
N THR A 77 2.57 -1.01 5.91
CA THR A 77 3.93 -1.52 5.76
C THR A 77 3.87 -2.92 5.19
N LEU A 78 4.58 -3.14 4.08
CA LEU A 78 4.64 -4.39 3.35
C LEU A 78 6.07 -4.93 3.40
N VAL A 79 6.22 -6.24 3.53
CA VAL A 79 7.50 -6.94 3.54
C VAL A 79 7.48 -8.14 2.59
N ASN A 80 8.53 -8.32 1.79
CA ASN A 80 8.69 -9.51 0.94
C ASN A 80 9.50 -10.61 1.63
N GLN A 81 9.62 -11.77 0.98
CA GLN A 81 10.39 -12.91 1.50
C GLN A 81 11.88 -12.60 1.73
N GLY A 82 12.44 -11.60 1.03
CA GLY A 82 13.81 -11.11 1.22
C GLY A 82 13.97 -10.08 2.34
N GLY A 83 12.91 -9.79 3.12
CA GLY A 83 12.93 -8.81 4.20
C GLY A 83 12.94 -7.36 3.73
N LYS A 84 12.71 -7.10 2.43
CA LYS A 84 12.61 -5.74 1.89
C LYS A 84 11.28 -5.13 2.32
N ARG A 85 11.35 -3.93 2.91
CA ARG A 85 10.20 -3.19 3.39
C ARG A 85 9.82 -2.06 2.45
N ILE A 86 8.52 -1.88 2.30
CA ILE A 86 7.90 -0.76 1.58
C ILE A 86 6.83 -0.19 2.50
N LYS A 87 6.70 1.13 2.53
CA LYS A 87 5.69 1.81 3.35
C LYS A 87 4.85 2.74 2.49
N ILE A 88 3.54 2.67 2.67
CA ILE A 88 2.56 3.52 2.00
C ILE A 88 1.84 4.32 3.08
N THR A 89 1.82 5.64 2.94
CA THR A 89 1.08 6.53 3.85
C THR A 89 0.33 7.58 3.07
N GLY A 90 -0.82 8.04 3.56
CA GLY A 90 -1.50 9.17 2.93
C GLY A 90 -2.89 9.42 3.51
N PRO A 91 -3.45 10.63 3.31
CA PRO A 91 -4.79 10.96 3.75
C PRO A 91 -5.85 10.23 2.93
N LEU A 92 -6.97 9.86 3.56
CA LEU A 92 -8.16 9.41 2.86
C LEU A 92 -8.96 10.62 2.36
N GLN A 93 -9.60 10.49 1.19
CA GLN A 93 -10.50 11.50 0.66
C GLN A 93 -11.82 11.57 1.42
N VAL A 94 -12.32 10.40 1.85
CA VAL A 94 -13.57 10.26 2.61
C VAL A 94 -13.25 9.61 3.94
N PRO A 95 -13.69 10.23 5.06
CA PRO A 95 -13.41 9.63 6.35
C PRO A 95 -14.11 8.29 6.58
N LEU A 96 -13.40 7.35 7.19
CA LEU A 96 -13.98 6.10 7.69
C LEU A 96 -14.44 6.26 9.15
N PRO A 97 -15.44 5.49 9.61
CA PRO A 97 -15.97 5.63 10.96
C PRO A 97 -14.97 5.24 12.05
N GLN A 98 -13.99 4.38 11.73
CA GLN A 98 -13.00 3.90 12.69
C GLN A 98 -11.71 3.46 12.01
N ARG A 99 -10.64 3.37 12.80
CA ARG A 99 -9.39 2.73 12.38
C ARG A 99 -9.56 1.22 12.37
N THR A 100 -9.18 0.60 11.27
CA THR A 100 -9.11 -0.86 11.13
C THR A 100 -7.65 -1.26 10.98
N ALA A 101 -7.11 -1.98 11.96
CA ALA A 101 -5.82 -2.64 11.80
C ALA A 101 -5.95 -3.76 10.76
N ILE A 102 -4.98 -3.86 9.86
CA ILE A 102 -5.03 -4.78 8.73
C ILE A 102 -3.85 -5.75 8.76
N THR A 103 -4.10 -6.97 8.29
CA THR A 103 -3.13 -7.90 7.74
C THR A 103 -3.47 -8.12 6.27
N GLY A 104 -2.64 -8.84 5.52
CA GLY A 104 -2.94 -9.15 4.14
C GLY A 104 -1.70 -9.32 3.28
N GLN A 105 -1.89 -9.26 1.98
CA GLN A 105 -0.83 -9.42 1.00
C GLN A 105 -1.13 -8.66 -0.29
N GLY A 106 -0.10 -8.37 -1.07
CA GLY A 106 -0.24 -7.80 -2.40
C GLY A 106 0.94 -8.13 -3.30
N ALA A 107 0.74 -8.01 -4.60
CA ALA A 107 1.76 -8.20 -5.61
C ALA A 107 1.91 -6.92 -6.43
N TRP A 108 3.16 -6.55 -6.71
CA TRP A 108 3.46 -5.42 -7.57
C TRP A 108 3.60 -5.87 -9.02
N ALA A 109 3.19 -4.99 -9.93
CA ALA A 109 3.50 -5.09 -11.35
C ALA A 109 4.18 -3.81 -11.80
N ILE A 110 5.34 -3.96 -12.46
CA ILE A 110 6.09 -2.87 -13.08
C ILE A 110 5.73 -2.88 -14.57
N MET A 111 5.24 -1.75 -15.07
CA MET A 111 4.94 -1.53 -16.48
C MET A 111 6.08 -0.72 -17.07
N THR A 112 6.78 -1.31 -18.03
CA THR A 112 7.73 -0.58 -18.89
C THR A 112 6.95 0.06 -20.03
N SER A 113 7.23 1.33 -20.29
CA SER A 113 6.76 1.99 -21.52
C SER A 113 7.39 1.39 -22.77
#